data_AF-A0A942Q688-F1
#
_entry.id   AF-A0A942Q688-F1
#
_cell.length_a   1.000
_cell.length_b   1.000
_cell.length_c   1.000
_cell.angle_alpha   90.00
_cell.angle_beta   90.00
_cell.angle_gamma   90.00
#
_symmetry.space_group_name_H-M   'P 1'
#
loop_
_entity.id
_entity.type
_entity.pdbx_description
1 polymer ?
#
loop_
_entity_poly.entity_id
_entity_poly.type
_entity_poly.pdbx_seq_one_letter_code
_entity_poly.pdbx_strand_id
1 'polypeptide(L)'
;MGEVAQSDSEAGPPTALPATEEDELYTPTYKPAGNEVAVITTSKGVIRFEFFTEDAPNHVAAFIELAEKGFYDGVKFHRVEPGFVIQGGDPYSKTDDPMVGRGGPGYTLAAEFNERLHLDGTVSMARGQSPDSAGSQFFICLGPQPFLDGQYTVFGQVIEGLDVVHAIAVGDVMQSVRIERAE
;
A
#
# COMPACT_ATOMS: atom_id res chain seq x y z
N MET A 1 6.37 -35.02 -64.18
CA MET A 1 5.19 -35.04 -63.30
C MET A 1 5.69 -35.17 -61.87
N GLY A 2 5.53 -34.10 -61.07
CA GLY A 2 5.95 -33.93 -59.64
C GLY A 2 7.47 -33.73 -59.45
N GLU A 3 8.06 -32.63 -58.93
CA GLU A 3 7.68 -31.63 -57.91
C GLU A 3 7.31 -32.28 -56.55
N VAL A 4 7.81 -31.90 -55.36
CA VAL A 4 8.40 -30.65 -54.83
C VAL A 4 9.34 -30.97 -53.65
N ALA A 5 10.07 -29.95 -53.24
CA ALA A 5 11.08 -29.80 -52.20
C ALA A 5 10.61 -29.86 -50.73
N GLN A 6 11.64 -29.87 -49.87
CA GLN A 6 11.79 -29.14 -48.60
C GLN A 6 11.31 -29.74 -47.27
N SER A 7 12.33 -29.88 -46.41
CA SER A 7 12.32 -29.88 -44.96
C SER A 7 11.78 -28.55 -44.41
N ASP A 8 10.87 -28.61 -43.44
CA ASP A 8 10.75 -27.59 -42.41
C ASP A 8 10.30 -28.25 -41.10
N SER A 9 11.05 -27.97 -40.05
CA SER A 9 10.75 -28.33 -38.67
C SER A 9 9.83 -27.25 -38.08
N GLU A 10 8.53 -27.51 -38.00
CA GLU A 10 7.63 -26.65 -37.23
C GLU A 10 7.72 -27.02 -35.75
N ALA A 11 8.44 -26.21 -34.99
CA ALA A 11 8.22 -26.08 -33.56
C ALA A 11 6.81 -25.49 -33.37
N GLY A 12 5.91 -26.26 -32.76
CA GLY A 12 4.60 -25.77 -32.36
C GLY A 12 4.72 -24.53 -31.45
N PRO A 13 3.69 -23.68 -31.41
CA PRO A 13 3.72 -22.43 -30.66
C PRO A 13 4.01 -22.72 -29.17
N PRO A 14 4.70 -21.81 -28.45
CA PRO A 14 4.91 -21.99 -27.03
C PRO A 14 3.54 -22.10 -26.37
N THR A 15 3.30 -23.24 -25.71
CA THR A 15 2.17 -23.40 -24.80
C THR A 15 2.31 -22.30 -23.75
N ALA A 16 1.48 -21.26 -23.86
CA ALA A 16 1.30 -20.32 -22.77
C ALA A 16 0.97 -21.16 -21.53
N LEU A 17 1.81 -21.06 -20.52
CA LEU A 17 1.46 -21.53 -19.19
C LEU A 17 0.12 -20.90 -18.84
N PRO A 18 -0.85 -21.65 -18.28
CA PRO A 18 -2.07 -21.03 -17.80
C PRO A 18 -1.70 -19.91 -16.82
N ALA A 19 -2.32 -18.74 -17.00
CA ALA A 19 -2.23 -17.64 -16.06
C ALA A 19 -2.62 -18.17 -14.67
N THR A 20 -1.65 -18.23 -13.75
CA THR A 20 -1.86 -18.75 -12.41
C THR A 20 -2.54 -17.68 -11.56
N GLU A 21 -3.75 -18.03 -11.13
CA GLU A 21 -4.52 -17.54 -9.99
C GLU A 21 -4.99 -16.08 -10.07
N GLU A 22 -6.31 -15.90 -10.20
CA GLU A 22 -6.97 -14.64 -9.90
C GLU A 22 -6.59 -14.29 -8.45
N ASP A 23 -6.00 -13.10 -8.22
CA ASP A 23 -5.71 -12.58 -6.88
C ASP A 23 -7.01 -12.64 -6.05
N GLU A 24 -7.20 -13.69 -5.25
CA GLU A 24 -8.36 -13.79 -4.36
C GLU A 24 -8.28 -12.64 -3.36
N LEU A 25 -9.35 -11.83 -3.31
CA LEU A 25 -9.46 -10.72 -2.38
C LEU A 25 -9.34 -11.25 -0.95
N TYR A 26 -8.33 -10.77 -0.25
CA TYR A 26 -8.08 -11.16 1.12
C TYR A 26 -9.11 -10.52 2.05
N THR A 27 -9.60 -11.31 3.01
CA THR A 27 -10.41 -10.81 4.13
C THR A 27 -9.61 -10.97 5.41
N PRO A 28 -9.16 -9.87 6.04
CA PRO A 28 -8.41 -9.93 7.29
C PRO A 28 -9.19 -10.58 8.43
N THR A 29 -8.46 -11.24 9.31
CA THR A 29 -9.02 -11.95 10.46
C THR A 29 -9.06 -11.07 11.70
N TYR A 30 -8.14 -10.11 11.80
CA TYR A 30 -8.08 -9.15 12.89
C TYR A 30 -9.38 -8.35 13.00
N LYS A 31 -9.77 -8.05 14.24
CA LYS A 31 -10.94 -7.23 14.57
C LYS A 31 -10.47 -5.99 15.31
N PRO A 32 -10.43 -4.82 14.66
CA PRO A 32 -10.00 -3.60 15.33
C PRO A 32 -10.92 -3.25 16.49
N ALA A 33 -10.31 -2.88 17.62
CA ALA A 33 -11.00 -2.46 18.83
C ALA A 33 -11.61 -1.06 18.72
N GLY A 34 -11.16 -0.26 17.74
CA GLY A 34 -11.68 1.08 17.45
C GLY A 34 -10.99 2.20 18.22
N ASN A 35 -9.98 1.88 19.04
CA ASN A 35 -9.14 2.86 19.74
C ASN A 35 -7.64 2.67 19.44
N GLU A 36 -7.30 1.88 18.42
CA GLU A 36 -5.92 1.72 18.00
C GLU A 36 -5.40 2.94 17.23
N VAL A 37 -4.10 3.16 17.35
CA VAL A 37 -3.34 4.13 16.55
C VAL A 37 -2.09 3.46 16.00
N ALA A 38 -1.69 3.84 14.80
CA ALA A 38 -0.41 3.45 14.23
C ALA A 38 0.66 4.45 14.68
N VAL A 39 1.84 3.92 15.05
CA VAL A 39 3.02 4.70 15.44
C VAL A 39 4.17 4.32 14.52
N ILE A 40 4.49 5.21 13.59
CA ILE A 40 5.62 5.06 12.66
C ILE A 40 6.80 5.82 13.24
N THR A 41 7.88 5.10 13.57
CA THR A 41 9.15 5.71 14.00
C THR A 41 10.08 5.83 12.81
N THR A 42 10.65 7.02 12.61
CA THR A 42 11.62 7.31 11.55
C THR A 42 12.82 8.08 12.13
N SER A 43 13.87 8.27 11.34
CA SER A 43 14.99 9.15 11.73
C SER A 43 14.61 10.63 11.82
N LYS A 44 13.46 11.03 11.25
CA LYS A 44 12.93 12.40 11.27
C LYS A 44 12.04 12.68 12.47
N GLY A 45 11.61 11.63 13.18
CA GLY A 45 10.66 11.71 14.28
C GLY A 45 9.60 10.62 14.21
N VAL A 46 8.59 10.77 15.06
CA VAL A 46 7.45 9.85 15.16
C VAL A 46 6.24 10.45 14.44
N ILE A 47 5.55 9.62 13.67
CA ILE A 47 4.25 9.94 13.07
C ILE A 47 3.22 9.04 13.73
N ARG A 48 2.16 9.62 14.31
CA ARG A 48 1.02 8.87 14.83
C ARG A 48 -0.22 9.19 14.02
N PHE A 49 -0.97 8.15 13.63
CA PHE A 49 -2.27 8.34 12.98
C PHE A 49 -3.33 7.44 13.60
N GLU A 50 -4.54 7.97 13.71
CA GLU A 50 -5.73 7.22 14.11
C GLU A 50 -6.34 6.48 12.92
N PHE A 51 -7.08 5.40 13.19
CA PHE A 51 -7.76 4.61 12.16
C PHE A 51 -9.24 4.97 12.03
N PHE A 52 -9.74 4.92 10.81
CA PHE A 52 -11.17 5.04 10.50
C PHE A 52 -11.80 3.64 10.35
N THR A 53 -11.82 2.89 11.44
CA THR A 53 -12.28 1.48 11.47
C THR A 53 -13.68 1.28 10.92
N GLU A 54 -14.61 2.22 11.14
CA GLU A 54 -15.98 2.12 10.62
C GLU A 54 -16.05 2.32 9.11
N ASP A 55 -15.18 3.16 8.56
CA ASP A 55 -15.18 3.53 7.13
C ASP A 55 -14.38 2.55 6.27
N ALA A 56 -13.36 1.90 6.83
CA ALA A 56 -12.46 0.98 6.12
C ALA A 56 -12.00 -0.21 7.00
N PRO A 57 -12.93 -1.03 7.53
CA PRO A 57 -12.62 -2.06 8.51
C PRO A 57 -11.60 -3.09 8.02
N ASN A 58 -11.65 -3.50 6.75
CA ASN A 58 -10.71 -4.50 6.23
C ASN A 58 -9.32 -3.88 6.01
N HIS A 59 -9.22 -2.66 5.49
CA HIS A 59 -7.92 -2.02 5.32
C HIS A 59 -7.23 -1.72 6.65
N VAL A 60 -7.99 -1.27 7.66
CA VAL A 60 -7.47 -1.09 9.02
C VAL A 60 -6.98 -2.42 9.60
N ALA A 61 -7.79 -3.48 9.50
CA ALA A 61 -7.40 -4.80 9.99
C ALA A 61 -6.16 -5.36 9.27
N ALA A 62 -6.08 -5.24 7.95
CA ALA A 62 -4.92 -5.68 7.17
C ALA A 62 -3.65 -4.92 7.56
N PHE A 63 -3.73 -3.58 7.69
CA PHE A 63 -2.60 -2.76 8.12
C PHE A 63 -2.11 -3.19 9.50
N ILE A 64 -3.02 -3.39 10.46
CA ILE A 64 -2.68 -3.82 11.82
C ILE A 64 -2.01 -5.20 11.79
N GLU A 65 -2.56 -6.18 11.07
CA GLU A 65 -1.94 -7.50 10.97
C GLU A 65 -0.51 -7.45 10.39
N LEU A 66 -0.29 -6.61 9.37
CA LEU A 66 1.03 -6.42 8.77
C LEU A 66 1.99 -5.72 9.75
N ALA A 67 1.54 -4.69 10.44
CA ALA A 67 2.33 -3.99 11.46
C ALA A 67 2.73 -4.91 12.63
N GLU A 68 1.79 -5.72 13.14
CA GLU A 68 2.05 -6.71 14.20
C GLU A 68 3.06 -7.79 13.78
N LYS A 69 3.08 -8.14 12.49
CA LYS A 69 4.08 -9.06 11.90
C LYS A 69 5.43 -8.38 11.61
N GLY A 70 5.58 -7.08 11.89
CA GLY A 70 6.79 -6.30 11.58
C GLY A 70 7.02 -6.11 10.08
N PHE A 71 5.97 -6.26 9.25
CA PHE A 71 6.08 -6.19 7.79
C PHE A 71 6.67 -4.85 7.32
N TYR A 72 6.24 -3.75 7.94
CA TYR A 72 6.67 -2.40 7.58
C TYR A 72 8.05 -2.01 8.14
N ASP A 73 8.64 -2.79 9.03
CA ASP A 73 9.95 -2.48 9.61
C ASP A 73 11.01 -2.53 8.51
N GLY A 74 11.74 -1.43 8.35
CA GLY A 74 12.76 -1.24 7.32
C GLY A 74 12.22 -0.84 5.94
N VAL A 75 10.90 -0.74 5.76
CA VAL A 75 10.30 -0.26 4.50
C VAL A 75 10.57 1.24 4.35
N LYS A 76 10.88 1.69 3.15
CA LYS A 76 11.14 3.10 2.85
C LYS A 76 9.87 3.81 2.36
N PHE A 77 9.79 5.12 2.61
CA PHE A 77 8.97 6.02 1.80
C PHE A 77 9.63 6.15 0.43
N HIS A 78 9.21 5.31 -0.52
CA HIS A 78 9.86 5.18 -1.81
C HIS A 78 9.45 6.25 -2.82
N ARG A 79 8.34 6.96 -2.55
CA ARG A 79 7.87 8.07 -3.37
C ARG A 79 7.46 9.24 -2.48
N VAL A 80 7.99 10.42 -2.77
CA VAL A 80 7.61 11.69 -2.13
C VAL A 80 7.38 12.70 -3.23
N GLU A 81 6.19 13.26 -3.28
CA GLU A 81 5.80 14.29 -4.24
C GLU A 81 5.39 15.54 -3.45
N PRO A 82 6.24 16.60 -3.41
CA PRO A 82 5.95 17.81 -2.64
C PRO A 82 4.60 18.43 -2.99
N GLY A 83 3.79 18.73 -1.98
CA GLY A 83 2.43 19.28 -2.14
C GLY A 83 1.38 18.25 -2.57
N PHE A 84 1.75 16.98 -2.68
CA PHE A 84 0.84 15.89 -3.00
C PHE A 84 0.81 14.83 -1.89
N VAL A 85 1.78 13.91 -1.87
CA VAL A 85 1.80 12.78 -0.92
C VAL A 85 3.22 12.28 -0.62
N ILE A 86 3.40 11.68 0.56
CA ILE A 86 4.46 10.69 0.81
C ILE A 86 3.86 9.30 0.73
N GLN A 87 4.51 8.38 0.03
CA GLN A 87 4.03 7.02 -0.22
C GLN A 87 5.07 5.98 0.22
N GLY A 88 4.59 4.98 0.96
CA GLY A 88 5.38 3.90 1.54
C GLY A 88 4.62 2.58 1.52
N GLY A 89 5.12 1.59 2.27
CA GLY A 89 4.46 0.29 2.43
C GLY A 89 4.81 -0.76 1.37
N ASP A 90 5.80 -0.51 0.52
CA ASP A 90 6.31 -1.49 -0.45
C ASP A 90 7.45 -2.33 0.16
N PRO A 91 7.32 -3.65 0.33
CA PRO A 91 8.38 -4.50 0.88
C PRO A 91 9.66 -4.55 0.05
N TYR A 92 9.60 -4.35 -1.27
CA TYR A 92 10.78 -4.27 -2.13
C TYR A 92 11.65 -3.06 -1.82
N SER A 93 11.08 -2.02 -1.21
CA SER A 93 11.86 -0.83 -0.82
C SER A 93 12.83 -1.07 0.33
N LYS A 94 12.76 -2.23 1.02
CA LYS A 94 13.75 -2.60 2.04
C LYS A 94 15.15 -2.76 1.47
N THR A 95 15.26 -3.06 0.17
CA THR A 95 16.51 -3.15 -0.58
C THR A 95 16.50 -2.13 -1.73
N ASP A 96 17.45 -2.22 -2.65
CA ASP A 96 17.48 -1.41 -3.89
C ASP A 96 16.87 -2.20 -5.05
N ASP A 97 15.76 -2.89 -4.79
CA ASP A 97 15.09 -3.72 -5.77
C ASP A 97 14.52 -2.87 -6.94
N PRO A 98 14.72 -3.25 -8.21
CA PRO A 98 14.19 -2.50 -9.35
C PRO A 98 12.66 -2.51 -9.44
N MET A 99 11.96 -3.36 -8.69
CA MET A 99 10.50 -3.49 -8.68
C MET A 99 9.82 -2.62 -7.61
N VAL A 100 10.56 -1.75 -6.91
CA VAL A 100 9.96 -0.76 -6.00
C VAL A 100 8.84 0.04 -6.67
N GLY A 101 7.74 0.22 -5.95
CA GLY A 101 6.45 0.72 -6.41
C GLY A 101 5.46 -0.39 -6.80
N ARG A 102 5.90 -1.65 -6.93
CA ARG A 102 5.06 -2.79 -7.36
C ARG A 102 4.91 -3.88 -6.32
N GLY A 103 5.59 -3.79 -5.17
CA GLY A 103 5.50 -4.80 -4.13
C GLY A 103 4.22 -4.70 -3.31
N GLY A 104 3.92 -5.80 -2.63
CA GLY A 104 2.73 -5.93 -1.79
C GLY A 104 2.85 -7.13 -0.84
N PRO A 105 1.80 -7.42 -0.06
CA PRO A 105 1.82 -8.46 0.96
C PRO A 105 1.54 -9.86 0.41
N GLY A 106 1.43 -10.00 -0.91
CA GLY A 106 1.04 -11.25 -1.59
C GLY A 106 -0.47 -11.46 -1.71
N TYR A 107 -1.27 -10.42 -1.45
CA TYR A 107 -2.72 -10.40 -1.63
C TYR A 107 -3.19 -8.97 -1.92
N THR A 108 -4.44 -8.83 -2.36
CA THR A 108 -5.14 -7.55 -2.50
C THR A 108 -6.43 -7.52 -1.67
N LEU A 109 -7.00 -6.33 -1.50
CA LEU A 109 -8.21 -6.06 -0.73
C LEU A 109 -9.29 -5.46 -1.63
N ALA A 110 -10.56 -5.81 -1.34
CA ALA A 110 -11.70 -5.13 -1.94
C ALA A 110 -11.70 -3.65 -1.54
N ALA A 111 -11.98 -2.75 -2.48
CA ALA A 111 -12.02 -1.33 -2.22
C ALA A 111 -13.09 -0.96 -1.17
N GLU A 112 -12.71 -0.17 -0.18
CA GLU A 112 -13.61 0.42 0.83
C GLU A 112 -13.62 1.94 0.60
N PHE A 113 -14.11 2.39 -0.56
CA PHE A 113 -14.23 3.83 -0.83
C PHE A 113 -15.27 4.45 0.11
N ASN A 114 -14.97 5.63 0.64
CA ASN A 114 -15.78 6.30 1.65
C ASN A 114 -15.81 7.83 1.44
N GLU A 115 -16.60 8.53 2.27
CA GLU A 115 -16.84 9.99 2.16
C GLU A 115 -15.73 10.84 2.81
N ARG A 116 -14.67 10.22 3.36
CA ARG A 116 -13.55 10.96 3.96
C ARG A 116 -12.77 11.68 2.85
N LEU A 117 -12.47 12.94 3.12
CA LEU A 117 -11.72 13.80 2.20
C LEU A 117 -10.22 13.58 2.38
N HIS A 118 -9.45 13.68 1.31
CA HIS A 118 -7.99 13.69 1.36
C HIS A 118 -7.51 15.10 1.75
N LEU A 119 -7.41 15.34 3.06
CA LEU A 119 -6.87 16.58 3.65
C LEU A 119 -5.39 16.42 4.00
N ASP A 120 -4.76 17.47 4.53
CA ASP A 120 -3.38 17.36 5.02
C ASP A 120 -3.28 16.31 6.15
N GLY A 121 -2.32 15.39 6.04
CA GLY A 121 -2.15 14.27 6.96
C GLY A 121 -3.14 13.11 6.81
N THR A 122 -4.07 13.14 5.83
CA THR A 122 -4.95 12.00 5.58
C THR A 122 -4.16 10.79 5.09
N VAL A 123 -4.46 9.60 5.63
CA VAL A 123 -3.81 8.34 5.31
C VAL A 123 -4.74 7.47 4.47
N SER A 124 -4.28 7.08 3.28
CA SER A 124 -5.09 6.39 2.28
C SER A 124 -4.29 5.33 1.53
N MET A 125 -4.97 4.34 0.98
CA MET A 125 -4.35 3.16 0.37
C MET A 125 -3.93 3.44 -1.06
N ALA A 126 -2.69 3.10 -1.40
CA ALA A 126 -2.25 3.09 -2.79
C ALA A 126 -2.82 1.85 -3.50
N ARG A 127 -3.18 2.01 -4.78
CA ARG A 127 -3.70 0.93 -5.62
C ARG A 127 -3.22 1.07 -7.06
N GLY A 128 -3.27 -0.04 -7.80
CA GLY A 128 -3.11 -0.05 -9.23
C GLY A 128 -4.38 0.42 -9.97
N GLN A 129 -4.49 0.02 -11.25
CA GLN A 129 -5.64 0.40 -12.09
C GLN A 129 -6.95 -0.20 -11.59
N SER A 130 -6.93 -1.45 -11.11
CA SER A 130 -8.10 -2.08 -10.50
C SER A 130 -8.45 -1.39 -9.18
N PRO A 131 -9.73 -1.07 -8.91
CA PRO A 131 -10.17 -0.60 -7.61
C PRO A 131 -9.73 -1.53 -6.47
N ASP A 132 -9.81 -2.84 -6.67
CA ASP A 132 -9.55 -3.88 -5.66
C ASP A 132 -8.10 -4.40 -5.68
N SER A 133 -7.14 -3.50 -5.96
CA SER A 133 -5.71 -3.84 -6.04
C SER A 133 -4.87 -3.24 -4.91
N ALA A 134 -5.51 -2.64 -3.91
CA ALA A 134 -4.82 -2.19 -2.72
C ALA A 134 -4.25 -3.39 -1.96
N GLY A 135 -3.00 -3.28 -1.51
CA GLY A 135 -2.30 -4.31 -0.76
C GLY A 135 -1.74 -3.73 0.53
N SER A 136 -0.43 -3.50 0.59
CA SER A 136 0.27 -2.97 1.77
C SER A 136 0.73 -1.52 1.61
N GLN A 137 0.74 -1.01 0.37
CA GLN A 137 1.20 0.35 0.09
C GLN A 137 0.14 1.37 0.49
N PHE A 138 0.58 2.45 1.14
CA PHE A 138 -0.26 3.55 1.59
C PHE A 138 0.45 4.87 1.35
N PHE A 139 -0.30 5.96 1.42
CA PHE A 139 0.23 7.31 1.33
C PHE A 139 -0.38 8.22 2.39
N ILE A 140 0.36 9.29 2.72
CA ILE A 140 -0.07 10.38 3.58
C ILE A 140 -0.07 11.67 2.76
N CYS A 141 -1.19 12.38 2.75
CA CYS A 141 -1.35 13.61 1.99
C CYS A 141 -0.55 14.78 2.59
N LEU A 142 0.06 15.59 1.71
CA LEU A 142 0.81 16.82 2.03
C LEU A 142 -0.01 18.07 1.67
N GLY A 143 -1.29 18.06 2.02
CA GLY A 143 -2.29 19.07 1.68
C GLY A 143 -3.54 18.47 1.01
N PRO A 144 -4.61 19.27 0.79
CA PRO A 144 -5.86 18.78 0.21
C PRO A 144 -5.72 18.23 -1.22
N GLN A 145 -6.26 17.02 -1.46
CA GLN A 145 -6.23 16.31 -2.75
C GLN A 145 -7.64 15.91 -3.21
N PRO A 146 -8.53 16.87 -3.55
CA PRO A 146 -9.94 16.58 -3.83
C PRO A 146 -10.17 15.68 -5.05
N PHE A 147 -9.18 15.53 -5.93
CA PHE A 147 -9.25 14.62 -7.07
C PHE A 147 -9.04 13.15 -6.69
N LEU A 148 -8.70 12.84 -5.44
CA LEU A 148 -8.62 11.47 -4.92
C LEU A 148 -9.91 11.04 -4.19
N ASP A 149 -10.76 12.00 -3.81
CA ASP A 149 -11.94 11.77 -2.97
C ASP A 149 -12.92 10.79 -3.62
N GLY A 150 -13.36 9.79 -2.86
CA GLY A 150 -14.24 8.72 -3.33
C GLY A 150 -13.61 7.74 -4.33
N GLN A 151 -12.30 7.86 -4.63
CA GLN A 151 -11.59 6.99 -5.58
C GLN A 151 -10.48 6.13 -4.95
N TYR A 152 -10.20 6.37 -3.67
CA TYR A 152 -9.20 5.69 -2.85
C TYR A 152 -9.75 5.44 -1.45
N THR A 153 -9.31 4.36 -0.81
CA THR A 153 -9.72 4.03 0.55
C THR A 153 -8.91 4.82 1.55
N VAL A 154 -9.53 5.87 2.08
CA VAL A 154 -9.03 6.58 3.27
C VAL A 154 -9.29 5.70 4.48
N PHE A 155 -8.25 5.40 5.26
CA PHE A 155 -8.36 4.51 6.42
C PHE A 155 -7.78 5.10 7.71
N GLY A 156 -7.26 6.33 7.67
CA GLY A 156 -6.78 7.01 8.87
C GLY A 156 -6.42 8.48 8.66
N GLN A 157 -5.99 9.11 9.75
CA GLN A 157 -5.59 10.52 9.78
C GLN A 157 -4.47 10.74 10.78
N VAL A 158 -3.43 11.46 10.36
CA VAL A 158 -2.33 11.84 11.25
C VAL A 158 -2.84 12.75 12.36
N ILE A 159 -2.52 12.37 13.61
CA ILE A 159 -2.89 13.07 14.84
C ILE A 159 -1.66 13.66 15.57
N GLU A 160 -0.46 13.14 15.29
CA GLU A 160 0.81 13.66 15.81
C GLU A 160 1.93 13.49 14.77
N GLY A 161 2.86 14.45 14.69
CA GLY A 161 4.00 14.38 13.78
C GLY A 161 3.70 14.80 12.35
N LEU A 162 2.74 15.71 12.14
CA LEU A 162 2.47 16.27 10.81
C LEU A 162 3.69 17.02 10.25
N ASP A 163 4.43 17.73 11.09
CA ASP A 163 5.73 18.33 10.73
C ASP A 163 6.77 17.28 10.32
N VAL A 164 6.77 16.11 10.97
CA VAL A 164 7.60 14.96 10.58
C VAL A 164 7.19 14.45 9.19
N VAL A 165 5.89 14.28 8.94
CA VAL A 165 5.35 13.91 7.61
C VAL A 165 5.86 14.86 6.52
N HIS A 166 5.80 16.18 6.77
CA HIS A 166 6.29 17.19 5.84
C HIS A 166 7.82 17.20 5.67
N ALA A 167 8.57 16.61 6.61
CA ALA A 167 10.02 16.51 6.57
C ALA A 167 10.55 15.20 5.94
N ILE A 168 9.67 14.24 5.65
CA ILE A 168 10.05 12.97 5.01
C ILE A 168 10.58 13.22 3.59
N ALA A 169 11.70 12.57 3.27
CA ALA A 169 12.30 12.54 1.95
C ALA A 169 12.25 11.12 1.34
N VAL A 170 12.41 11.04 0.02
CA VAL A 170 12.53 9.74 -0.68
C VAL A 170 13.66 8.92 -0.06
N GLY A 171 13.34 7.69 0.32
CA GLY A 171 14.29 6.74 0.90
C GLY A 171 14.36 6.78 2.43
N ASP A 172 13.69 7.72 3.10
CA ASP A 172 13.56 7.69 4.55
C ASP A 172 12.86 6.39 5.00
N VAL A 173 13.39 5.79 6.05
CA VAL A 173 13.02 4.45 6.50
C VAL A 173 11.99 4.53 7.63
N MET A 174 10.93 3.74 7.53
CA MET A 174 10.09 3.35 8.65
C MET A 174 10.89 2.37 9.51
N GLN A 175 11.58 2.89 10.53
CA GLN A 175 12.43 2.09 11.42
C GLN A 175 11.59 1.04 12.16
N SER A 176 10.40 1.43 12.58
CA SER A 176 9.38 0.52 13.09
C SER A 176 7.97 1.07 12.88
N VAL A 177 7.00 0.17 12.68
CA VAL A 177 5.57 0.50 12.74
C VAL A 177 4.90 -0.34 13.82
N ARG A 178 4.31 0.31 14.82
CA ARG A 178 3.67 -0.36 15.96
C ARG A 178 2.22 0.09 16.11
N ILE A 179 1.39 -0.79 16.67
CA ILE A 179 0.00 -0.49 16.99
C ILE A 179 -0.09 -0.26 18.50
N GLU A 180 -0.54 0.92 18.88
CA GLU A 180 -0.80 1.30 20.26
C GLU A 180 -2.30 1.53 20.46
N ARG A 181 -2.75 1.58 21.71
CA ARG A 181 -4.13 1.96 22.03
C ARG A 181 -4.12 3.38 22.56
N ALA A 182 -4.98 4.23 22.02
CA ALA A 182 -5.31 5.51 22.62
C ALA A 182 -6.10 5.26 23.91
N GLU A 183 -5.70 5.95 24.99
CA GLU A 183 -6.40 5.97 26.27
C GLU A 183 -7.68 6.80 26.23
#